data_AF-A0A4Y2GJ19-F1
#
_entry.id   AF-A0A4Y2GJ19-F1
#
_cell.length_a   1.000
_cell.length_b   1.000
_cell.length_c   1.000
_cell.angle_alpha   90.00
_cell.angle_beta   90.00
_cell.angle_gamma   90.00
#
_symmetry.space_group_name_H-M   'P 1'
#
loop_
_entity.id
_entity.type
_entity.pdbx_description
1 polymer ?
#
loop_
_entity_poly.entity_id
_entity_poly.type
_entity_poly.pdbx_seq_one_letter_code
_entity_poly.pdbx_strand_id
1 'polypeptide(L)'
;MSNKAAFETLNVTLKDIRNNNNAIGCITMVLDGDIRQTLRVIPRGTGADEMQACLKSSYLWEGIQRLGLTTNMRLNINGDPSAQKFADNLIQQGNGSITPDNQDGCIS
;
A
#
# COMPACT_ATOMS: atom_id res chain seq x y z
N MET A 1 -5.69 6.30 -2.22
CA MET A 1 -5.80 5.39 -1.06
C MET A 1 -7.18 5.53 -0.40
N SER A 2 -7.79 4.40 -0.04
CA SER A 2 -9.09 4.37 0.68
C SER A 2 -8.87 4.10 2.18
N ASN A 3 -9.71 4.70 3.03
CA ASN A 3 -9.69 4.42 4.48
C ASN A 3 -10.22 3.00 4.71
N LYS A 4 -9.68 2.27 5.71
CA LYS A 4 -10.16 0.93 6.06
C LYS A 4 -11.67 0.85 6.25
N ALA A 5 -12.30 1.89 6.81
CA ALA A 5 -13.73 1.95 7.05
C ALA A 5 -14.51 1.75 5.74
N ALA A 6 -14.02 2.26 4.61
CA ALA A 6 -14.67 2.04 3.32
C ALA A 6 -14.73 0.56 2.93
N PHE A 7 -13.66 -0.20 3.18
CA PHE A 7 -13.61 -1.64 2.91
C PHE A 7 -14.47 -2.44 3.89
N GLU A 8 -14.50 -2.03 5.16
CA GLU A 8 -15.34 -2.66 6.19
C GLU A 8 -16.82 -2.42 5.92
N THR A 9 -17.22 -1.20 5.57
CA THR A 9 -18.58 -0.87 5.13
C THR A 9 -18.94 -1.62 3.85
N LEU A 10 -18.04 -1.72 2.88
CA LEU A 10 -18.25 -2.50 1.66
C LEU A 10 -18.49 -3.98 1.98
N ASN A 11 -17.70 -4.57 2.88
CA ASN A 11 -17.91 -5.95 3.33
C ASN A 11 -19.30 -6.15 3.94
N VAL A 12 -19.73 -5.27 4.86
CA VAL A 12 -21.07 -5.33 5.47
C VAL A 12 -22.16 -5.20 4.39
N THR A 13 -22.02 -4.23 3.48
CA THR A 13 -22.98 -3.97 2.41
C THR A 13 -23.12 -5.17 1.46
N LEU A 14 -22.00 -5.80 1.07
CA LEU A 14 -22.03 -6.96 0.18
C LEU A 14 -22.60 -8.20 0.85
N LYS A 15 -22.39 -8.37 2.16
CA LYS A 15 -23.03 -9.46 2.92
C LYS A 15 -24.55 -9.29 2.94
N ASP A 16 -25.01 -8.06 3.17
CA ASP A 16 -26.44 -7.71 3.22
C ASP A 16 -27.12 -7.91 1.85
N ILE A 17 -26.59 -7.26 0.80
CA ILE A 17 -27.14 -7.34 -0.57
C ILE A 17 -27.20 -8.78 -1.09
N ARG A 18 -26.19 -9.61 -0.77
CA ARG A 18 -26.12 -10.99 -1.24
C ARG A 18 -26.78 -12.00 -0.29
N ASN A 19 -27.28 -11.55 0.86
CA ASN A 19 -27.75 -12.40 1.94
C ASN A 19 -26.75 -13.54 2.25
N ASN A 20 -25.46 -13.19 2.34
CA ASN A 20 -24.36 -14.13 2.53
C ASN A 20 -23.34 -13.60 3.53
N ASN A 21 -23.21 -14.25 4.68
CA ASN A 21 -22.36 -13.79 5.77
C ASN A 21 -20.86 -14.05 5.58
N ASN A 22 -20.45 -14.69 4.48
CA ASN A 22 -19.04 -14.89 4.14
C ASN A 22 -18.35 -13.56 3.82
N ALA A 23 -17.03 -13.50 3.94
CA ALA A 23 -16.24 -12.31 3.65
C ALA A 23 -16.55 -11.76 2.24
N ILE A 24 -16.72 -10.44 2.15
CA ILE A 24 -17.07 -9.69 0.92
C ILE A 24 -18.33 -10.27 0.25
N GLY A 25 -19.24 -10.85 1.04
CA GLY A 25 -20.42 -11.55 0.55
C GLY A 25 -20.10 -12.72 -0.38
N CYS A 26 -18.91 -13.34 -0.31
CA CYS A 26 -18.40 -14.36 -1.23
C CYS A 26 -18.08 -13.83 -2.66
N ILE A 27 -17.72 -12.54 -2.80
CA ILE A 27 -17.20 -11.99 -4.06
C ILE A 27 -15.67 -12.06 -4.04
N THR A 28 -15.08 -12.49 -5.16
CA THR A 28 -13.64 -12.37 -5.38
C THR A 28 -13.27 -10.90 -5.58
N MET A 29 -12.46 -10.35 -4.69
CA MET A 29 -11.97 -8.97 -4.75
C MET A 29 -10.47 -8.97 -4.98
N VAL A 30 -10.02 -8.20 -5.96
CA VAL A 30 -8.59 -7.93 -6.19
C VAL A 30 -8.31 -6.50 -5.78
N LEU A 31 -7.33 -6.34 -4.89
CA LEU A 31 -6.81 -5.04 -4.48
C LEU A 31 -5.42 -4.91 -5.07
N ASP A 32 -5.17 -3.80 -5.75
CA ASP A 32 -3.86 -3.43 -6.26
C ASP A 32 -3.44 -2.07 -5.71
N GLY A 33 -2.15 -1.89 -5.51
CA GLY A 33 -1.57 -0.70 -4.94
C GLY A 33 -0.25 -0.97 -4.21
N ASP A 34 0.57 0.07 -4.10
CA ASP A 34 1.84 0.00 -3.36
C ASP A 34 1.65 0.58 -1.96
N ILE A 35 1.80 -0.27 -0.93
CA ILE A 35 1.64 0.14 0.47
C ILE A 35 2.80 1.03 0.95
N ARG A 36 3.89 1.11 0.19
CA ARG A 36 5.02 2.03 0.45
C ARG A 36 4.78 3.42 -0.13
N GLN A 37 3.73 3.62 -0.92
CA GLN A 37 3.33 4.97 -1.31
C GLN A 37 2.74 5.72 -0.11
N THR A 38 2.93 7.05 -0.12
CA THR A 38 2.59 7.95 0.99
C THR A 38 1.26 7.59 1.64
N LEU A 39 1.30 7.39 2.96
CA LEU A 39 0.11 7.15 3.75
C LEU A 39 -0.91 8.27 3.55
N ARG A 40 -2.19 7.97 3.78
CA ARG A 40 -3.23 8.98 3.68
C ARG A 40 -2.97 10.05 4.74
N VAL A 41 -2.74 11.28 4.30
CA VAL A 41 -2.72 12.44 5.19
C VAL A 41 -4.11 12.60 5.79
N ILE A 42 -4.19 12.49 7.12
CA ILE A 42 -5.39 12.83 7.88
C ILE A 42 -5.23 14.27 8.35
N PRO A 43 -6.03 15.24 7.84
CA PRO A 43 -5.90 16.63 8.26
C PRO A 43 -6.07 16.75 9.77
N ARG A 44 -5.08 17.33 10.46
CA ARG A 44 -5.03 17.44 11.93
C ARG A 44 -4.99 16.09 12.67
N GLY A 45 -4.74 14.99 11.96
CA GLY A 45 -4.55 13.67 12.54
C GLY A 45 -3.11 13.47 13.03
N THR A 46 -2.95 12.51 13.92
CA THR A 46 -1.67 12.00 14.40
C THR A 46 -1.19 10.84 13.52
N GLY A 47 0.08 10.46 13.61
CA GLY A 47 0.58 9.26 12.94
C GLY A 47 -0.15 7.97 13.37
N ALA A 48 -0.70 7.93 14.59
CA ALA A 48 -1.53 6.82 15.04
C ALA A 48 -2.86 6.75 14.28
N ASP A 49 -3.47 7.90 13.98
CA ASP A 49 -4.70 7.97 13.19
C ASP A 49 -4.45 7.48 11.76
N GLU A 50 -3.29 7.82 11.18
CA GLU A 50 -2.88 7.35 9.85
C GLU A 50 -2.74 5.82 9.83
N MET A 51 -2.05 5.24 10.82
CA MET A 51 -1.95 3.79 10.97
C MET A 51 -3.33 3.12 11.15
N GLN A 52 -4.21 3.73 11.95
CA GLN A 52 -5.57 3.21 12.16
C GLN A 52 -6.44 3.31 10.90
N ALA A 53 -6.18 4.26 10.01
CA ALA A 53 -6.89 4.38 8.74
C ALA A 53 -6.39 3.38 7.68
N CYS A 54 -5.21 2.78 7.87
CA CYS A 54 -4.62 1.83 6.93
C CYS A 54 -5.42 0.52 6.89
N LEU A 55 -5.55 -0.05 5.68
CA LEU A 55 -6.18 -1.35 5.46
C LEU A 55 -5.53 -2.46 6.30
N LYS A 56 -4.21 -2.37 6.55
CA LYS A 56 -3.47 -3.29 7.44
C LYS A 56 -4.02 -3.37 8.87
N SER A 57 -4.75 -2.35 9.33
CA SER A 57 -5.37 -2.32 10.66
C SER A 57 -6.85 -2.75 10.65
N SER A 58 -7.36 -3.24 9.52
CA SER A 58 -8.71 -3.80 9.40
C SER A 58 -8.71 -5.27 9.78
N TYR A 59 -9.83 -5.75 10.34
CA TYR A 59 -10.05 -7.19 10.56
C TYR A 59 -10.05 -7.99 9.25
N LEU A 60 -10.31 -7.33 8.11
CA LEU A 60 -10.27 -7.96 6.79
C LEU A 60 -8.85 -8.36 6.36
N TRP A 61 -7.81 -7.73 6.93
CA TRP A 61 -6.43 -7.90 6.50
C TRP A 61 -5.92 -9.34 6.61
N GLU A 62 -6.33 -10.06 7.65
CA GLU A 62 -5.95 -11.46 7.87
C GLU A 62 -6.53 -12.41 6.80
N GLY A 63 -7.65 -12.03 6.18
CA GLY A 63 -8.27 -12.82 5.12
C GLY A 63 -7.73 -12.53 3.71
N ILE A 64 -6.82 -11.57 3.55
CA ILE A 64 -6.30 -11.15 2.25
C ILE A 64 -5.05 -11.95 1.90
N GLN A 65 -5.12 -12.67 0.77
CA GLN A 65 -3.94 -13.25 0.14
C GLN A 65 -3.07 -12.12 -0.47
N ARG A 66 -1.79 -12.10 -0.11
CA ARG A 66 -0.84 -11.08 -0.57
C ARG A 66 -0.04 -11.63 -1.73
N LEU A 67 -0.06 -10.91 -2.85
CA LEU A 67 0.75 -11.19 -4.02
C LEU A 67 1.64 -9.97 -4.27
N GLY A 68 2.94 -10.20 -4.42
CA GLY A 68 3.93 -9.14 -4.65
C GLY A 68 4.39 -9.15 -6.10
N LEU A 69 4.28 -8.01 -6.78
CA LEU A 69 4.93 -7.80 -8.07
C LEU A 69 6.40 -7.42 -7.83
N THR A 70 7.33 -8.22 -8.37
CA THR A 70 8.78 -8.02 -8.21
C THR A 70 9.43 -7.33 -9.41
N THR A 71 8.75 -7.32 -10.56
CA THR A 71 9.29 -6.76 -11.81
C THR A 71 8.75 -5.37 -12.06
N ASN A 72 9.62 -4.36 -12.02
CA ASN A 72 9.27 -2.99 -12.39
C ASN A 72 9.34 -2.80 -13.90
N MET A 73 8.20 -2.98 -14.58
CA MET A 73 8.13 -2.85 -16.04
C MET A 73 8.45 -1.44 -16.57
N ARG A 74 8.40 -0.38 -15.72
CA ARG A 74 8.72 0.99 -16.14
C ARG A 74 10.19 1.16 -16.52
N LEU A 75 11.07 0.34 -15.95
CA LEU A 75 12.51 0.37 -16.23
C LEU A 75 12.85 -0.03 -17.67
N ASN A 76 12.00 -0.84 -18.30
CA ASN A 76 12.27 -1.38 -19.63
C ASN A 76 11.79 -0.48 -20.78
N ILE A 77 11.17 0.66 -20.48
CA ILE A 77 10.49 1.48 -21.50
C ILE A 77 11.50 2.25 -22.38
N ASN A 78 12.68 2.60 -21.85
CA ASN A 78 13.65 3.46 -22.54
C ASN A 78 15.06 2.86 -22.70
N GLY A 79 15.32 1.66 -22.17
CA GLY A 79 16.64 1.00 -22.27
C GLY A 79 17.80 1.75 -21.60
N ASP A 80 17.49 2.71 -20.73
CA ASP A 80 18.49 3.52 -20.01
C ASP A 80 19.20 2.66 -18.94
N PRO A 81 20.53 2.44 -19.06
CA PRO A 81 21.30 1.67 -18.08
C PRO A 81 21.27 2.25 -16.66
N SER A 82 21.00 3.55 -16.51
CA SER A 82 20.94 4.23 -15.21
C SER A 82 19.59 4.05 -14.50
N ALA A 83 18.54 3.65 -15.23
CA ALA A 83 17.19 3.48 -14.68
C ALA A 83 17.14 2.38 -13.61
N GLN A 84 17.91 1.31 -13.78
CA GLN A 84 18.00 0.24 -12.77
C GLN A 84 18.53 0.77 -11.44
N LYS A 85 19.63 1.53 -11.47
CA LYS A 85 20.23 2.15 -10.28
C LYS A 85 19.23 3.08 -9.59
N PHE A 86 18.48 3.87 -10.36
CA PHE A 86 17.44 4.74 -9.82
C PHE A 86 16.30 3.97 -9.13
N ALA A 87 15.82 2.87 -9.72
CA ALA A 87 14.81 2.04 -9.07
C ALA A 87 15.31 1.36 -7.80
N ASP A 88 16.56 0.90 -7.78
CA ASP A 88 17.15 0.30 -6.59
C ASP A 88 17.20 1.34 -5.45
N ASN A 89 17.55 2.59 -5.78
CA ASN A 89 17.50 3.71 -4.81
C ASN A 89 16.06 3.95 -4.32
N LEU A 90 15.06 3.99 -5.19
CA LEU A 90 13.66 4.16 -4.79
C LEU A 90 13.16 3.02 -3.88
N ILE A 91 13.58 1.78 -4.13
CA ILE A 91 13.24 0.63 -3.28
C ILE A 91 13.89 0.79 -1.90
N GLN A 92 15.17 1.16 -1.85
CA GLN A 92 15.86 1.42 -0.59
C GLN A 92 15.19 2.56 0.19
N GLN A 93 14.76 3.63 -0.50
CA GLN A 93 14.04 4.74 0.11
C GLN A 93 12.69 4.28 0.69
N GLY A 94 11.91 3.54 -0.10
CA GLY A 94 10.61 3.01 0.32
C GLY A 94 10.71 1.99 1.46
N ASN A 95 11.87 1.36 1.65
CA ASN A 95 12.15 0.46 2.76
C ASN A 95 12.78 1.18 3.97
N GLY A 96 13.02 2.50 3.89
CA GLY A 96 13.71 3.26 4.92
C GLY A 96 15.16 2.83 5.16
N SER A 97 15.80 2.23 4.16
CA SER A 97 17.14 1.65 4.25
C SER A 97 18.26 2.57 3.72
N ILE A 98 17.92 3.79 3.31
CA ILE A 98 18.94 4.76 2.90
C ILE A 98 19.55 5.37 4.15
N THR A 99 20.82 5.08 4.38
CA THR A 99 21.64 5.79 5.36
C THR A 99 21.87 7.22 4.87
N PRO A 100 21.62 8.26 5.70
CA PRO A 100 21.99 9.62 5.35
C PRO A 100 23.51 9.68 5.12
N ASP A 101 23.95 10.35 4.06
CA ASP A 101 25.36 10.65 3.94
C ASP A 101 25.70 11.69 5.01
N ASN A 102 26.76 11.42 5.79
CA ASN A 102 27.07 12.07 7.07
C ASN A 102 27.55 13.53 6.95
N GLN A 103 27.06 14.30 5.98
CA GLN A 103 27.43 15.73 5.87
C GLN A 103 26.28 16.73 5.73
N ASP A 104 25.11 16.42 5.16
CA ASP A 104 24.08 17.48 4.99
C ASP A 104 22.62 17.03 5.16
N GLY A 105 22.36 15.77 5.55
CA GLY A 105 20.99 15.25 5.67
C GLY A 105 20.23 15.15 4.33
N CYS A 106 20.91 15.39 3.21
CA CYS A 106 20.39 15.15 1.87
C CYS A 106 20.59 13.68 1.48
N ILE A 107 19.54 13.11 0.89
CA ILE A 107 19.58 11.79 0.25
C ILE A 107 20.10 12.02 -1.17
N SER A 108 21.30 11.52 -1.48
CA SER A 108 21.95 11.66 -2.79
C SER A 108 21.52 10.56 -3.76
#